data_AF-A0A2V9P006-F1
#
_entry.id   AF-A0A2V9P006-F1
#
_cell.length_a   1.000
_cell.length_b   1.000
_cell.length_c   1.000
_cell.angle_alpha   90.00
_cell.angle_beta   90.00
_cell.angle_gamma   90.00
#
_symmetry.space_group_name_H-M   'P 1'
#
loop_
_entity.id
_entity.type
_entity.pdbx_description
1 polymer ?
#
loop_
_entity_poly.entity_id
_entity_poly.type
_entity_poly.pdbx_seq_one_letter_code
_entity_poly.pdbx_strand_id
1 'polypeptide(L)'
;RQTIVLLVISALAVAVIYEVLPVLPSYAPKVSEVSLDNPMGALTEFCRLLGSPVSHIIAAWRGTKPFKDLSQSFSIALSGAAGLTLAGIVIIPRILRRDLGNSRLESTGLSLLIFNLFALALIAVGRLKWFGLVPFAPRYLFWSSLFWTSLILLGIERAERLQRGRWPAFLLSFAIAILAWPAHYQAWFRCKDAQIRLYDKDVTAMINGVVDAQTAQAMPPQYKRVFEDRLQKAWQLRARRLDVFVEGLQDWIGHNEADIFGARHKREGIRGQCRIDGSGQCNNSAPAARVSGQALKRDQSIPSTLVIIDQDGVICGVARSARISPLVNRTFYQGKFTAKIGFVGYIRDYNPELEYVVRSADNLTLSDEEIPVHR
;
A
#
# COMPACT_ATOMS: atom_id res chain seq x y z
N ARG A 1 -27.65 -8.00 28.99
CA ARG A 1 -28.64 -7.67 27.92
C ARG A 1 -28.26 -6.39 27.17
N GLN A 2 -28.01 -5.27 27.84
CA GLN A 2 -27.57 -4.00 27.20
C GLN A 2 -26.23 -4.13 26.44
N THR A 3 -25.26 -4.89 26.97
CA THR A 3 -23.96 -5.12 26.31
C THR A 3 -24.06 -5.92 25.01
N ILE A 4 -24.99 -6.88 24.95
CA ILE A 4 -25.25 -7.70 23.76
C ILE A 4 -25.94 -6.84 22.69
N VAL A 5 -26.89 -6.00 23.08
CA VAL A 5 -27.55 -5.06 22.17
C VAL A 5 -26.54 -4.06 21.58
N LEU A 6 -25.63 -3.52 22.39
CA LEU A 6 -24.54 -2.65 21.94
C LEU A 6 -23.57 -3.35 20.96
N LEU A 7 -23.22 -4.61 21.22
CA LEU A 7 -22.40 -5.42 20.31
C LEU A 7 -23.11 -5.67 18.97
N VAL A 8 -24.40 -6.01 19.00
CA VAL A 8 -25.20 -6.24 17.78
C VAL A 8 -25.34 -4.94 16.98
N ILE A 9 -25.63 -3.80 17.63
CA ILE A 9 -25.71 -2.50 16.96
C ILE A 9 -24.34 -2.11 16.37
N SER A 10 -23.25 -2.37 17.09
CA SER A 10 -21.89 -2.10 16.59
C SER A 10 -21.57 -2.97 15.38
N ALA A 11 -21.92 -4.25 15.41
CA ALA A 11 -21.74 -5.17 14.29
C ALA A 11 -22.58 -4.75 13.07
N LEU A 12 -23.83 -4.32 13.29
CA LEU A 12 -24.72 -3.84 12.24
C LEU A 12 -24.21 -2.52 11.64
N ALA A 13 -23.72 -1.61 12.47
CA ALA A 13 -23.11 -0.36 12.03
C ALA A 13 -21.85 -0.64 11.19
N VAL A 14 -20.98 -1.57 11.63
CA VAL A 14 -19.81 -1.99 10.85
C VAL A 14 -20.23 -2.59 9.51
N ALA A 15 -21.24 -3.47 9.48
CA ALA A 15 -21.74 -4.07 8.24
C ALA A 15 -22.32 -3.04 7.27
N VAL A 16 -23.13 -2.09 7.76
CA VAL A 16 -23.70 -1.01 6.94
C VAL A 16 -22.60 -0.10 6.40
N ILE A 17 -21.63 0.28 7.22
CA ILE A 17 -20.49 1.11 6.78
C ILE A 17 -19.67 0.37 5.72
N TYR A 18 -19.48 -0.94 5.88
CA TYR A 18 -18.73 -1.78 4.95
C TYR A 18 -19.41 -1.93 3.58
N GLU A 19 -20.75 -2.00 3.54
CA GLU A 19 -21.53 -2.03 2.29
C GLU A 19 -21.61 -0.65 1.59
N VAL A 20 -21.68 0.44 2.35
CA VAL A 20 -21.85 1.81 1.79
C VAL A 20 -20.53 2.43 1.30
N LEU A 21 -19.40 1.81 1.61
CA LEU A 21 -18.06 2.32 1.32
C LEU A 21 -17.74 2.35 -0.21
N PRO A 22 -17.53 3.53 -0.82
CA PRO A 22 -17.36 3.66 -2.26
C PRO A 22 -16.09 3.00 -2.81
N VAL A 23 -16.15 2.59 -4.09
CA VAL A 23 -15.20 1.68 -4.79
C VAL A 23 -14.00 2.41 -5.46
N LEU A 24 -13.48 3.48 -4.83
CA LEU A 24 -12.33 4.31 -5.25
C LEU A 24 -12.50 5.27 -6.45
N PRO A 25 -11.68 6.35 -6.56
CA PRO A 25 -10.63 6.81 -5.63
C PRO A 25 -10.91 8.19 -5.01
N SER A 26 -10.46 8.40 -3.76
CA SER A 26 -10.12 9.75 -3.28
C SER A 26 -8.66 10.01 -3.62
N TYR A 27 -8.44 10.97 -4.52
CA TYR A 27 -7.15 11.56 -4.86
C TYR A 27 -6.26 11.75 -3.62
N ALA A 28 -4.95 11.52 -3.77
CA ALA A 28 -4.01 12.23 -2.91
C ALA A 28 -4.23 13.73 -3.20
N PRO A 29 -4.51 14.58 -2.18
CA PRO A 29 -4.68 16.00 -2.42
C PRO A 29 -3.47 16.53 -3.20
N LYS A 30 -3.75 17.40 -4.18
CA LYS A 30 -2.71 17.98 -5.03
C LYS A 30 -1.68 18.64 -4.12
N VAL A 31 -0.41 18.34 -4.41
CA VAL A 31 0.75 18.83 -3.69
C VAL A 31 0.83 20.33 -3.93
N SER A 32 0.49 21.12 -2.92
CA SER A 32 0.88 22.54 -2.90
C SER A 32 2.29 22.61 -2.32
N GLU A 33 3.27 22.90 -3.16
CA GLU A 33 4.56 23.40 -2.69
C GLU A 33 4.33 24.79 -2.08
N VAL A 34 4.78 25.00 -0.85
CA VAL A 34 4.60 26.27 -0.14
C VAL A 34 5.96 26.84 0.21
N SER A 35 6.17 28.11 -0.15
CA SER A 35 7.39 28.88 0.14
C SER A 35 7.55 29.15 1.64
N LEU A 36 8.81 29.19 2.07
CA LEU A 36 9.25 29.22 3.47
C LEU A 36 9.36 30.64 4.06
N ASP A 37 8.90 31.68 3.35
CA ASP A 37 9.25 33.06 3.69
C ASP A 37 8.51 33.63 4.91
N ASN A 38 7.62 32.86 5.55
CA ASN A 38 6.82 33.33 6.69
C ASN A 38 6.71 32.30 7.83
N PRO A 39 7.03 32.64 9.09
CA PRO A 39 6.83 31.76 10.25
C PRO A 39 5.38 31.29 10.42
N MET A 40 4.41 32.10 9.98
CA MET A 40 3.00 31.71 9.95
C MET A 40 2.75 30.56 8.95
N GLY A 41 3.52 30.50 7.85
CA GLY A 41 3.48 29.38 6.90
C GLY A 41 3.96 28.07 7.54
N ALA A 42 5.08 28.11 8.26
CA ALA A 42 5.61 26.94 8.97
C ALA A 42 4.64 26.41 10.05
N LEU A 43 4.01 27.31 10.82
CA LEU A 43 3.00 26.94 11.81
C LEU A 43 1.75 26.34 11.14
N THR A 44 1.31 26.93 10.02
CA THR A 44 0.17 26.42 9.25
C THR A 44 0.44 25.01 8.74
N GLU A 45 1.65 24.74 8.25
CA GLU A 45 2.05 23.40 7.80
C GLU A 45 2.16 22.39 8.92
N PHE A 46 2.67 22.80 10.08
CA PHE A 46 2.69 21.95 11.27
C PHE A 46 1.27 21.59 11.72
N CYS A 47 0.36 22.56 11.72
CA CYS A 47 -1.06 22.31 11.98
C CYS A 47 -1.70 21.41 10.91
N ARG A 48 -1.33 21.54 9.62
CA ARG A 48 -1.81 20.63 8.56
C ARG A 48 -1.33 19.19 8.78
N LEU A 49 -0.06 19.00 9.18
CA LEU A 49 0.48 17.69 9.56
C LEU A 49 -0.35 17.09 10.70
N LEU A 50 -0.57 17.83 11.78
CA LEU A 50 -1.36 17.38 12.93
C LEU A 50 -2.83 17.06 12.55
N GLY A 51 -3.43 17.88 11.68
CA GLY A 51 -4.80 17.71 11.20
C GLY A 51 -4.97 16.61 10.14
N SER A 52 -3.88 15.98 9.68
CA SER A 52 -3.91 14.99 8.60
C SER A 52 -4.90 13.84 8.82
N PRO A 53 -5.02 13.20 10.01
CA PRO A 53 -5.98 12.12 10.23
C PRO A 53 -7.43 12.55 9.96
N VAL A 54 -7.82 13.76 10.38
CA VAL A 54 -9.16 14.30 10.13
C VAL A 54 -9.41 14.46 8.62
N SER A 55 -8.39 14.87 7.88
CA SER A 55 -8.48 14.98 6.43
C SER A 55 -8.72 13.61 5.75
N HIS A 56 -7.99 12.58 6.18
CA HIS A 56 -8.15 11.21 5.69
C HIS A 56 -9.55 10.64 6.00
N ILE A 57 -10.07 10.92 7.20
CA ILE A 57 -11.44 10.56 7.59
C ILE A 57 -12.44 11.22 6.66
N ILE A 58 -12.43 12.56 6.55
CA ILE A 58 -13.38 13.32 5.72
C ILE A 58 -13.31 12.88 4.25
N ALA A 59 -12.09 12.64 3.74
CA ALA A 59 -11.86 12.19 2.38
C ALA A 59 -12.51 10.83 2.10
N ALA A 60 -12.39 9.89 3.05
CA ALA A 60 -12.94 8.55 2.89
C ALA A 60 -14.47 8.54 2.75
N TRP A 61 -15.17 9.47 3.43
CA TRP A 61 -16.62 9.60 3.37
C TRP A 61 -17.13 10.37 2.14
N ARG A 62 -16.29 11.19 1.48
CA ARG A 62 -16.72 12.06 0.35
C ARG A 62 -16.68 11.39 -1.03
N GLY A 63 -16.10 10.20 -1.18
CA GLY A 63 -16.05 9.48 -2.46
C GLY A 63 -15.21 10.18 -3.53
N THR A 64 -15.69 10.25 -4.77
CA THR A 64 -14.95 10.66 -5.99
C THR A 64 -14.85 12.17 -6.23
N LYS A 65 -15.41 13.02 -5.36
CA LYS A 65 -15.38 14.47 -5.57
C LYS A 65 -13.95 15.00 -5.34
N PRO A 66 -13.34 15.67 -6.34
CA PRO A 66 -11.99 16.22 -6.18
C PRO A 66 -11.93 17.22 -5.03
N PHE A 67 -10.82 17.20 -4.28
CA PHE A 67 -10.53 18.20 -3.25
C PHE A 67 -10.58 19.60 -3.86
N LYS A 68 -11.41 20.49 -3.30
CA LYS A 68 -11.35 21.93 -3.62
C LYS A 68 -10.37 22.55 -2.63
N ASP A 69 -9.24 23.02 -3.13
CA ASP A 69 -7.97 23.19 -2.39
C ASP A 69 -7.97 24.22 -1.24
N LEU A 70 -8.90 25.19 -1.17
CA LEU A 70 -8.76 26.30 -0.22
C LEU A 70 -9.54 26.13 1.10
N SER A 71 -10.85 25.86 1.05
CA SER A 71 -11.70 25.80 2.26
C SER A 71 -11.41 24.58 3.14
N GLN A 72 -11.01 23.47 2.53
CA GLN A 72 -10.65 22.25 3.26
C GLN A 72 -9.25 22.33 3.88
N SER A 73 -8.30 22.99 3.20
CA SER A 73 -6.96 23.22 3.75
C SER A 73 -7.01 24.04 5.05
N PHE A 74 -7.96 24.98 5.12
CA PHE A 74 -8.27 25.73 6.33
C PHE A 74 -8.90 24.86 7.43
N SER A 75 -9.91 24.03 7.12
CA SER A 75 -10.51 23.10 8.10
C SER A 75 -9.50 22.11 8.69
N ILE A 76 -8.54 21.65 7.88
CA ILE A 76 -7.49 20.73 8.32
C ILE A 76 -6.52 21.44 9.26
N ALA A 77 -6.02 22.62 8.87
CA ALA A 77 -5.16 23.43 9.73
C ALA A 77 -5.87 23.75 11.06
N LEU A 78 -7.17 24.06 11.02
CA LEU A 78 -7.98 24.31 12.22
C LEU A 78 -8.05 23.08 13.13
N SER A 79 -8.23 21.88 12.57
CA SER A 79 -8.23 20.64 13.36
C SER A 79 -6.89 20.38 14.04
N GLY A 80 -5.77 20.61 13.35
CA GLY A 80 -4.45 20.51 13.95
C GLY A 80 -4.19 21.59 15.00
N ALA A 81 -4.64 22.82 14.76
CA ALA A 81 -4.58 23.90 15.73
C ALA A 81 -5.38 23.57 17.00
N ALA A 82 -6.58 23.00 16.86
CA ALA A 82 -7.40 22.53 17.97
C ALA A 82 -6.70 21.42 18.77
N GLY A 83 -6.09 20.45 18.07
CA GLY A 83 -5.26 19.42 18.70
C GLY A 83 -4.09 20.02 19.49
N LEU A 84 -3.40 21.00 18.91
CA LEU A 84 -2.29 21.70 19.54
C LEU A 84 -2.74 22.51 20.77
N THR A 85 -3.92 23.14 20.72
CA THR A 85 -4.49 23.85 21.88
C THR A 85 -4.84 22.88 23.00
N LEU A 86 -5.46 21.75 22.68
CA LEU A 86 -5.75 20.69 23.65
C LEU A 86 -4.46 20.15 24.29
N ALA A 87 -3.42 19.91 23.48
CA ALA A 87 -2.12 19.49 23.97
C ALA A 87 -1.51 20.54 24.93
N GLY A 88 -1.58 21.83 24.58
CA GLY A 88 -1.12 22.92 25.43
C GLY A 88 -1.87 22.97 26.77
N ILE A 89 -3.19 22.84 26.76
CA ILE A 89 -4.04 22.79 27.97
C ILE A 89 -3.64 21.63 28.89
N VAL A 90 -3.21 20.49 28.33
CA VAL A 90 -2.81 19.32 29.12
C VAL A 90 -1.37 19.41 29.60
N ILE A 91 -0.44 19.87 28.77
CA ILE A 91 0.99 19.89 29.05
C ILE A 91 1.38 21.07 29.94
N ILE A 92 0.95 22.30 29.61
CA ILE A 92 1.45 23.53 30.24
C ILE A 92 1.23 23.53 31.76
N PRO A 93 0.02 23.23 32.28
CA PRO A 93 -0.19 23.20 33.73
C PRO A 93 0.65 22.13 34.44
N ARG A 94 0.90 20.99 33.78
CA ARG A 94 1.69 19.89 34.35
C ARG A 94 3.18 20.21 34.41
N ILE A 95 3.73 20.84 33.37
CA ILE A 95 5.10 21.34 33.38
C ILE A 95 5.27 22.38 34.50
N LEU A 96 4.34 23.33 34.60
CA LEU A 96 4.38 24.38 35.64
C LEU A 96 4.27 23.79 37.06
N ARG A 97 3.48 22.74 37.25
CA ARG A 97 3.29 22.06 38.54
C ARG A 97 4.32 20.96 38.83
N ARG A 98 5.20 20.65 37.87
CA ARG A 98 6.15 19.51 37.92
C ARG A 98 5.46 18.18 38.25
N ASP A 99 4.29 17.97 37.65
CA ASP A 99 3.48 16.76 37.83
C ASP A 99 3.62 15.85 36.60
N LEU A 100 4.17 14.64 36.80
CA LEU A 100 4.43 13.64 35.75
C LEU A 100 3.27 12.66 35.55
N GLY A 101 2.14 12.90 36.22
CA GLY A 101 0.94 12.05 36.15
C GLY A 101 0.90 11.04 37.29
N ASN A 102 -0.29 10.87 37.85
CA ASN A 102 -0.54 10.01 39.01
C ASN A 102 -0.83 8.56 38.61
N SER A 103 -1.18 8.32 37.33
CA SER A 103 -1.50 6.98 36.81
C SER A 103 -0.57 6.56 35.66
N ARG A 104 -0.35 5.24 35.50
CA ARG A 104 0.48 4.70 34.40
C ARG A 104 -0.06 5.10 33.02
N LEU A 105 -1.38 5.16 32.87
CA LEU A 105 -2.03 5.56 31.62
C LEU A 105 -1.80 7.05 31.33
N GLU A 106 -1.93 7.90 32.35
CA GLU A 106 -1.68 9.35 32.24
C GLU A 106 -0.23 9.67 31.90
N SER A 107 0.71 8.97 32.55
CA SER A 107 2.16 9.10 32.27
C SER A 107 2.48 8.64 30.84
N THR A 108 1.97 7.48 30.43
CA THR A 108 2.16 6.95 29.06
C THR A 108 1.59 7.91 28.02
N GLY A 109 0.36 8.42 28.23
CA GLY A 109 -0.27 9.38 27.35
C GLY A 109 0.52 10.69 27.25
N LEU A 110 1.02 11.21 28.37
CA LEU A 110 1.81 12.44 28.40
C LEU A 110 3.17 12.28 27.71
N SER A 111 3.90 11.19 27.99
CA SER A 111 5.16 10.88 27.31
C SER A 111 4.97 10.71 25.82
N LEU A 112 3.92 9.99 25.40
CA LEU A 112 3.58 9.79 23.99
C LEU A 112 3.25 11.13 23.31
N LEU A 113 2.50 12.01 23.98
CA LEU A 113 2.14 13.33 23.46
C LEU A 113 3.37 14.21 23.25
N ILE A 114 4.24 14.33 24.26
CA ILE A 114 5.47 15.14 24.20
C ILE A 114 6.41 14.60 23.12
N PHE A 115 6.62 13.28 23.09
CA PHE A 115 7.45 12.63 22.08
C PHE A 115 6.94 12.88 20.67
N ASN A 116 5.63 12.76 20.44
CA ASN A 116 5.05 13.00 19.12
C ASN A 116 5.15 14.46 18.69
N LEU A 117 4.95 15.43 19.60
CA LEU A 117 5.15 16.84 19.30
C LEU A 117 6.59 17.12 18.85
N PHE A 118 7.58 16.55 19.56
CA PHE A 118 8.99 16.67 19.20
C PHE A 118 9.31 16.00 17.85
N ALA A 119 8.84 14.77 17.64
CA ALA A 119 9.04 14.04 16.39
C ALA A 119 8.40 14.75 15.19
N LEU A 120 7.17 15.24 15.33
CA LEU A 120 6.50 16.01 14.29
C LEU A 120 7.17 17.35 14.02
N ALA A 121 7.72 18.01 15.05
CA ALA A 121 8.47 19.25 14.87
C ALA A 121 9.77 18.98 14.08
N LEU A 122 10.50 17.92 14.42
CA LEU A 122 11.67 17.49 13.65
C LEU A 122 11.32 17.14 12.20
N ILE A 123 10.23 16.42 11.99
CA ILE A 123 9.73 16.09 10.63
C ILE A 123 9.41 17.36 9.86
N ALA A 124 8.66 18.29 10.46
CA ALA A 124 8.30 19.54 9.83
C ALA A 124 9.56 20.33 9.46
N VAL A 125 10.45 20.58 10.41
CA VAL A 125 11.70 21.34 10.19
C VAL A 125 12.59 20.66 9.14
N GLY A 126 12.80 19.35 9.25
CA GLY A 126 13.67 18.61 8.35
C GLY A 126 13.14 18.56 6.92
N ARG A 127 11.82 18.39 6.75
CA ARG A 127 11.20 18.28 5.43
C ARG A 127 10.93 19.64 4.78
N LEU A 128 10.64 20.67 5.57
CA LEU A 128 10.54 22.05 5.10
C LEU A 128 11.89 22.55 4.54
N LYS A 129 13.01 22.20 5.19
CA LYS A 129 14.34 22.69 4.77
C LYS A 129 15.02 21.88 3.65
N TRP A 130 14.87 20.55 3.63
CA TRP A 130 15.77 19.70 2.83
C TRP A 130 15.10 18.81 1.78
N PHE A 131 13.79 18.55 1.89
CA PHE A 131 13.17 17.45 1.11
C PHE A 131 11.82 17.78 0.47
N GLY A 132 11.31 19.00 0.62
CA GLY A 132 9.93 19.36 0.29
C GLY A 132 8.94 18.70 1.25
N LEU A 133 8.18 19.50 2.00
CA LEU A 133 7.14 18.95 2.86
C LEU A 133 5.92 18.58 2.01
N VAL A 134 5.50 17.32 2.09
CA VAL A 134 4.22 16.85 1.53
C VAL A 134 3.34 16.45 2.72
N PRO A 135 2.59 17.38 3.34
CA PRO A 135 1.93 17.17 4.63
C PRO A 135 0.97 15.98 4.64
N PHE A 136 0.45 15.64 3.47
CA PHE A 136 -0.53 14.58 3.23
C PHE A 136 0.09 13.25 2.79
N ALA A 137 1.42 13.13 2.84
CA ALA A 137 2.05 11.86 2.52
C ALA A 137 1.66 10.82 3.60
N PRO A 138 1.24 9.60 3.20
CA PRO A 138 0.79 8.56 4.15
C PRO A 138 1.80 8.25 5.28
N ARG A 139 3.10 8.47 5.03
CA ARG A 139 4.18 8.32 6.02
C ARG A 139 4.05 9.22 7.26
N TYR A 140 3.33 10.35 7.18
CA TYR A 140 3.12 11.25 8.31
C TYR A 140 1.85 10.92 9.10
N LEU A 141 0.92 10.17 8.50
CA LEU A 141 -0.35 9.78 9.13
C LEU A 141 -0.12 8.99 10.42
N PHE A 142 0.92 8.16 10.48
CA PHE A 142 1.30 7.41 11.67
C PHE A 142 1.56 8.34 12.87
N TRP A 143 2.43 9.32 12.69
CA TRP A 143 2.83 10.28 13.73
C TRP A 143 1.65 11.14 14.19
N SER A 144 0.87 11.66 13.25
CA SER A 144 -0.32 12.46 13.59
C SER A 144 -1.39 11.62 14.28
N SER A 145 -1.58 10.36 13.90
CA SER A 145 -2.55 9.46 14.56
C SER A 145 -2.10 9.11 15.98
N LEU A 146 -0.81 8.89 16.22
CA LEU A 146 -0.26 8.69 17.57
C LEU A 146 -0.46 9.91 18.45
N PHE A 147 -0.26 11.11 17.91
CA PHE A 147 -0.56 12.36 18.61
C PHE A 147 -2.03 12.41 19.07
N TRP A 148 -2.99 12.19 18.18
CA TRP A 148 -4.42 12.20 18.56
C TRP A 148 -4.78 11.06 19.52
N THR A 149 -4.16 9.89 19.36
CA THR A 149 -4.35 8.76 20.28
C THR A 149 -3.89 9.13 21.70
N SER A 150 -2.76 9.83 21.84
CA SER A 150 -2.28 10.29 23.14
C SER A 150 -3.26 11.26 23.82
N LEU A 151 -3.90 12.16 23.06
CA LEU A 151 -4.95 13.04 23.57
C LEU A 151 -6.21 12.27 24.00
N ILE A 152 -6.60 11.25 23.24
CA ILE A 152 -7.75 10.38 23.58
C ILE A 152 -7.46 9.62 24.89
N LEU A 153 -6.26 9.04 25.06
CA LEU A 153 -5.88 8.33 26.28
C LEU A 153 -5.94 9.26 27.51
N LEU A 154 -5.43 10.48 27.38
CA LEU A 154 -5.48 11.49 28.44
C LEU A 154 -6.93 11.96 28.71
N GLY A 155 -7.76 12.03 27.67
CA GLY A 155 -9.18 12.34 27.77
C GLY A 155 -9.97 11.26 28.52
N ILE A 156 -9.72 9.98 28.21
CA ILE A 156 -10.31 8.83 28.90
C ILE A 156 -9.93 8.83 30.38
N GLU A 157 -8.65 9.00 30.68
CA GLU A 157 -8.14 9.03 32.06
C GLU A 157 -8.78 10.15 32.88
N ARG A 158 -8.90 11.34 32.29
CA ARG A 158 -9.57 12.48 32.92
C ARG A 158 -11.07 12.24 33.11
N ALA A 159 -11.71 11.54 32.17
CA ALA A 159 -13.12 11.20 32.23
C ALA A 159 -13.42 10.15 33.33
N GLU A 160 -12.51 9.20 33.56
CA GLU A 160 -12.62 8.23 34.65
C GLU A 160 -12.60 8.92 36.02
N ARG A 161 -11.78 9.96 36.18
CA ARG A 161 -11.73 10.78 37.40
C ARG A 161 -13.03 11.55 37.69
N LEU A 162 -13.82 11.86 36.67
CA LEU A 162 -15.00 12.73 36.79
C LEU A 162 -16.28 12.01 37.23
N GLN A 163 -16.30 10.66 37.36
CA GLN A 163 -17.43 9.77 37.74
C GLN A 163 -18.80 10.03 37.04
N ARG A 164 -19.40 11.22 37.17
CA ARG A 164 -20.52 11.73 36.36
C ARG A 164 -19.98 12.42 35.11
N GLY A 165 -20.28 11.87 33.93
CA GLY A 165 -19.87 12.47 32.65
C GLY A 165 -18.71 11.77 31.94
N ARG A 166 -18.42 10.51 32.27
CA ARG A 166 -17.44 9.68 31.53
C ARG A 166 -17.92 9.21 30.15
N TRP A 167 -19.22 9.06 30.00
CA TRP A 167 -19.84 8.53 28.78
C TRP A 167 -19.55 9.36 27.53
N PRO A 168 -19.57 10.70 27.53
CA PRO A 168 -19.14 11.51 26.38
C PRO A 168 -17.74 11.20 25.87
N ALA A 169 -16.76 10.96 26.75
CA ALA A 169 -15.39 10.64 26.34
C ALA A 169 -15.30 9.27 25.65
N PHE A 170 -16.00 8.26 26.20
CA PHE A 170 -16.09 6.94 25.57
C PHE A 170 -16.89 6.97 24.26
N LEU A 171 -18.03 7.67 24.23
CA LEU A 171 -18.85 7.84 23.02
C LEU A 171 -18.09 8.57 21.93
N LEU A 172 -17.34 9.62 22.27
CA LEU A 172 -16.50 10.35 21.32
C LEU A 172 -15.40 9.45 20.75
N SER A 173 -14.70 8.70 21.61
CA SER A 173 -13.65 7.76 21.17
C SER A 173 -14.21 6.68 20.25
N PHE A 174 -15.38 6.13 20.60
CA PHE A 174 -16.08 5.15 19.78
C PHE A 174 -16.57 5.74 18.45
N ALA A 175 -17.13 6.95 18.47
CA ALA A 175 -17.54 7.67 17.26
C ALA A 175 -16.35 7.94 16.33
N ILE A 176 -15.20 8.34 16.87
CA ILE A 176 -13.97 8.53 16.09
C ILE A 176 -13.54 7.22 15.43
N ALA A 177 -13.56 6.10 16.16
CA ALA A 177 -13.21 4.79 15.61
C ALA A 177 -14.13 4.38 14.45
N ILE A 178 -15.45 4.57 14.62
CA ILE A 178 -16.45 4.32 13.56
C ILE A 178 -16.22 5.23 12.35
N LEU A 179 -16.02 6.53 12.58
CA LEU A 179 -15.79 7.50 11.51
C LEU A 179 -14.46 7.27 10.79
N ALA A 180 -13.44 6.76 11.48
CA ALA A 180 -12.14 6.46 10.88
C ALA A 180 -12.10 5.16 10.08
N TRP A 181 -13.01 4.23 10.34
CA TRP A 181 -13.03 2.91 9.71
C TRP A 181 -12.97 2.97 8.17
N PRO A 182 -13.77 3.81 7.47
CA PRO A 182 -13.65 3.97 6.02
C PRO A 182 -12.26 4.35 5.52
N ALA A 183 -11.56 5.23 6.23
CA ALA A 183 -10.22 5.65 5.84
C ALA A 183 -9.22 4.50 5.97
N HIS A 184 -9.30 3.72 7.05
CA HIS A 184 -8.47 2.53 7.25
C HIS A 184 -8.75 1.46 6.19
N TYR A 185 -10.02 1.16 5.91
CA TYR A 185 -10.40 0.17 4.90
C TYR A 185 -9.92 0.57 3.51
N GLN A 186 -10.14 1.83 3.10
CA GLN A 186 -9.67 2.33 1.81
C GLN A 186 -8.13 2.35 1.73
N ALA A 187 -7.43 2.73 2.80
CA ALA A 187 -5.96 2.70 2.82
C ALA A 187 -5.42 1.28 2.68
N TRP A 188 -5.97 0.31 3.43
CA TRP A 188 -5.60 -1.08 3.32
C TRP A 188 -5.85 -1.64 1.91
N PHE A 189 -7.03 -1.39 1.35
CA PHE A 189 -7.38 -1.79 0.00
C PHE A 189 -6.41 -1.19 -1.03
N ARG A 190 -6.07 0.10 -0.91
CA ARG A 190 -5.07 0.75 -1.78
C ARG A 190 -3.69 0.11 -1.67
N CYS A 191 -3.22 -0.17 -0.46
CA CYS A 191 -1.92 -0.83 -0.27
C CYS A 191 -1.92 -2.19 -0.95
N LYS A 192 -2.98 -2.98 -0.80
CA LYS A 192 -3.11 -4.29 -1.44
C LYS A 192 -3.25 -4.18 -2.95
N ASP A 193 -4.04 -3.24 -3.42
CA ASP A 193 -4.22 -2.98 -4.83
C ASP A 193 -2.92 -2.51 -5.51
N ALA A 194 -2.17 -1.60 -4.87
CA ALA A 194 -0.87 -1.14 -5.34
C ALA A 194 0.16 -2.27 -5.30
N GLN A 195 0.14 -3.12 -4.27
CA GLN A 195 0.98 -4.31 -4.21
C GLN A 195 0.73 -5.22 -5.42
N ILE A 196 -0.53 -5.58 -5.68
CA ILE A 196 -0.88 -6.49 -6.77
C ILE A 196 -0.63 -5.86 -8.15
N ARG A 197 -1.11 -4.63 -8.36
CA ARG A 197 -1.11 -4.00 -9.69
C ARG A 197 0.24 -3.46 -10.11
N LEU A 198 0.95 -2.83 -9.17
CA LEU A 198 2.18 -2.10 -9.47
C LEU A 198 3.38 -2.91 -9.04
N TYR A 199 3.43 -3.31 -7.76
CA TYR A 199 4.63 -3.93 -7.21
C TYR A 199 4.89 -5.32 -7.79
N ASP A 200 3.94 -6.25 -7.73
CA ASP A 200 4.14 -7.62 -8.21
C ASP A 200 4.40 -7.66 -9.73
N LYS A 201 3.72 -6.79 -10.49
CA LYS A 201 3.92 -6.63 -11.93
C LYS A 201 5.32 -6.08 -12.26
N ASP A 202 5.72 -4.96 -11.63
CA ASP A 202 7.00 -4.30 -11.91
C ASP A 202 8.16 -5.16 -11.41
N VAL A 203 8.04 -5.83 -10.25
CA VAL A 203 9.03 -6.79 -9.76
C VAL A 203 9.20 -7.94 -10.73
N THR A 204 8.10 -8.49 -11.25
CA THR A 204 8.18 -9.58 -12.24
C THR A 204 8.82 -9.09 -13.53
N ALA A 205 8.53 -7.86 -13.98
CA ALA A 205 9.22 -7.25 -15.11
C ALA A 205 10.74 -7.15 -14.85
N MET A 206 11.13 -6.71 -13.65
CA MET A 206 12.55 -6.58 -13.27
C MET A 206 13.28 -7.92 -13.18
N ILE A 207 12.65 -8.98 -12.67
CA ILE A 207 13.23 -10.35 -12.69
C ILE A 207 13.54 -10.77 -14.13
N ASN A 208 12.56 -10.54 -15.00
CA ASN A 208 12.71 -10.74 -16.43
C ASN A 208 13.62 -9.72 -17.12
N GLY A 209 14.17 -8.73 -16.41
CA GLY A 209 14.99 -7.66 -16.97
C GLY A 209 14.30 -6.85 -18.08
N VAL A 210 12.99 -6.67 -17.93
CA VAL A 210 12.08 -5.93 -18.82
C VAL A 210 11.56 -4.68 -18.11
N VAL A 211 11.38 -3.61 -18.86
CA VAL A 211 10.64 -2.41 -18.47
C VAL A 211 9.32 -2.42 -19.23
N ASP A 212 8.21 -2.54 -18.50
CA ASP A 212 6.86 -2.52 -19.07
C ASP A 212 6.52 -1.15 -19.67
N ALA A 213 6.00 -1.14 -20.91
CA ALA A 213 5.75 0.09 -21.64
C ALA A 213 4.68 0.97 -20.96
N GLN A 214 3.67 0.37 -20.33
CA GLN A 214 2.65 1.15 -19.61
C GLN A 214 3.26 1.82 -18.38
N THR A 215 4.16 1.14 -17.66
CA THR A 215 4.87 1.72 -16.52
C THR A 215 5.76 2.88 -16.97
N ALA A 216 6.49 2.72 -18.07
CA ALA A 216 7.33 3.78 -18.63
C ALA A 216 6.51 5.00 -19.11
N GLN A 217 5.36 4.78 -19.76
CA GLN A 217 4.49 5.85 -20.26
C GLN A 217 3.72 6.58 -19.16
N ALA A 218 3.34 5.88 -18.09
CA ALA A 218 2.61 6.47 -16.97
C ALA A 218 3.50 7.37 -16.08
N MET A 219 4.81 7.37 -16.28
CA MET A 219 5.73 8.14 -15.45
C MET A 219 5.70 9.64 -15.79
N PRO A 220 5.39 10.53 -14.83
CA PRO A 220 5.42 11.97 -15.07
C PRO A 220 6.83 12.44 -15.46
N PRO A 221 6.95 13.44 -16.36
CA PRO A 221 8.24 13.93 -16.83
C PRO A 221 9.20 14.34 -15.71
N GLN A 222 8.69 14.96 -14.63
CA GLN A 222 9.52 15.38 -13.50
C GLN A 222 10.21 14.22 -12.75
N TYR A 223 9.70 13.00 -12.87
CA TYR A 223 10.24 11.82 -12.18
C TYR A 223 11.06 10.91 -13.09
N LYS A 224 11.18 11.23 -14.39
CA LYS A 224 11.87 10.38 -15.36
C LYS A 224 13.33 10.10 -14.99
N ARG A 225 14.09 11.14 -14.60
CA ARG A 225 15.49 10.99 -14.14
C ARG A 225 15.61 10.11 -12.90
N VAL A 226 14.70 10.26 -11.94
CA VAL A 226 14.68 9.46 -10.71
C VAL A 226 14.33 8.01 -11.02
N PHE A 227 13.42 7.79 -11.96
CA PHE A 227 13.05 6.47 -12.45
C PHE A 227 14.25 5.78 -13.12
N GLU A 228 14.97 6.48 -14.00
CA GLU A 228 16.16 5.97 -14.67
C GLU A 228 17.29 5.61 -13.68
N ASP A 229 17.59 6.47 -12.70
CA ASP A 229 18.57 6.16 -11.63
C ASP A 229 18.17 4.93 -10.81
N ARG A 230 16.89 4.81 -10.46
CA ARG A 230 16.38 3.64 -9.72
C ARG A 230 16.42 2.37 -10.55
N LEU A 231 16.13 2.47 -11.84
CA LEU A 231 16.20 1.35 -12.76
C LEU A 231 17.64 0.82 -12.87
N GLN A 232 18.62 1.72 -12.98
CA GLN A 232 20.03 1.35 -12.99
C GLN A 232 20.45 0.63 -11.70
N LYS A 233 19.99 1.11 -10.54
CA LYS A 233 20.23 0.43 -9.25
C LYS A 233 19.56 -0.93 -9.20
N ALA A 234 18.33 -1.05 -9.69
CA ALA A 234 17.63 -2.34 -9.76
C ALA A 234 18.42 -3.37 -10.59
N TRP A 235 19.05 -2.96 -11.70
CA TRP A 235 19.92 -3.81 -12.50
C TRP A 235 21.18 -4.25 -11.77
N GLN A 236 21.78 -3.38 -10.97
CA GLN A 236 22.90 -3.75 -10.11
C GLN A 236 22.50 -4.76 -9.03
N LEU A 237 21.30 -4.61 -8.44
CA LEU A 237 20.75 -5.57 -7.48
C LEU A 237 20.47 -6.93 -8.14
N ARG A 238 19.92 -6.93 -9.36
CA ARG A 238 19.67 -8.13 -10.17
C ARG A 238 20.95 -8.91 -10.44
N ALA A 239 21.99 -8.22 -10.91
CA ALA A 239 23.28 -8.83 -11.20
C ALA A 239 23.95 -9.46 -9.97
N ARG A 240 23.62 -8.97 -8.76
CA ARG A 240 24.18 -9.44 -7.48
C ARG A 240 23.27 -10.40 -6.72
N ARG A 241 22.13 -10.79 -7.27
CA ARG A 241 21.10 -11.61 -6.60
C ARG A 241 20.64 -11.03 -5.25
N LEU A 242 20.44 -9.72 -5.16
CA LEU A 242 20.00 -9.05 -3.93
C LEU A 242 18.48 -8.81 -3.93
N ASP A 243 17.87 -8.72 -2.74
CA ASP A 243 16.43 -8.43 -2.58
C ASP A 243 15.52 -9.44 -3.29
N VAL A 244 14.65 -8.99 -4.21
CA VAL A 244 13.70 -9.85 -4.96
C VAL A 244 14.38 -10.86 -5.90
N PHE A 245 15.70 -10.74 -6.11
CA PHE A 245 16.50 -11.58 -7.01
C PHE A 245 17.23 -12.73 -6.30
N VAL A 246 17.07 -12.87 -4.98
CA VAL A 246 17.75 -13.90 -4.16
C VAL A 246 17.41 -15.31 -4.60
N GLU A 247 16.17 -15.55 -5.03
CA GLU A 247 15.70 -16.86 -5.51
C GLU A 247 16.37 -17.27 -6.84
N GLY A 248 17.04 -16.36 -7.54
CA GLY A 248 17.80 -16.67 -8.76
C GLY A 248 16.93 -16.94 -10.00
N LEU A 249 15.63 -16.60 -9.97
CA LEU A 249 14.70 -16.83 -11.08
C LEU A 249 15.18 -16.20 -12.39
N GLN A 250 15.90 -15.07 -12.30
CA GLN A 250 16.47 -14.38 -13.44
C GLN A 250 17.53 -15.19 -14.20
N ASP A 251 18.14 -16.19 -13.55
CA ASP A 251 19.23 -17.00 -14.11
C ASP A 251 18.71 -18.23 -14.86
N TRP A 252 17.40 -18.49 -14.82
CA TRP A 252 16.78 -19.53 -15.65
C TRP A 252 16.56 -19.03 -17.08
N ILE A 253 16.44 -17.72 -17.26
CA ILE A 253 16.04 -17.12 -18.52
C ILE A 253 17.20 -17.20 -19.52
N GLY A 254 16.90 -17.69 -20.73
CA GLY A 254 17.88 -17.95 -21.80
C GLY A 254 18.52 -19.33 -21.76
N HIS A 255 18.16 -20.17 -20.79
CA HIS A 255 18.63 -21.56 -20.69
C HIS A 255 17.52 -22.55 -21.11
N ASN A 256 17.92 -23.73 -21.55
CA ASN A 256 16.98 -24.80 -21.89
C ASN A 256 16.34 -25.37 -20.61
N GLU A 257 15.05 -25.72 -20.69
CA GLU A 257 14.33 -26.31 -19.55
C GLU A 257 14.97 -27.59 -19.03
N ALA A 258 15.58 -28.39 -19.93
CA ALA A 258 16.27 -29.61 -19.58
C ALA A 258 17.52 -29.36 -18.74
N ASP A 259 18.23 -28.24 -18.95
CA ASP A 259 19.43 -27.89 -18.19
C ASP A 259 19.07 -27.40 -16.78
N ILE A 260 17.96 -26.67 -16.64
CA ILE A 260 17.52 -26.10 -15.37
C ILE A 260 16.81 -27.15 -14.52
N PHE A 261 15.85 -27.88 -15.09
CA PHE A 261 15.00 -28.80 -14.33
C PHE A 261 15.49 -30.25 -14.41
N GLY A 262 16.18 -30.65 -15.48
CA GLY A 262 16.66 -32.01 -15.67
C GLY A 262 15.52 -33.03 -15.66
N ALA A 263 15.64 -34.10 -14.88
CA ALA A 263 14.59 -35.09 -14.73
C ALA A 263 13.45 -34.67 -13.76
N ARG A 264 13.47 -33.44 -13.22
CA ARG A 264 12.49 -32.98 -12.21
C ARG A 264 11.20 -32.51 -12.85
N HIS A 265 10.40 -33.48 -13.26
CA HIS A 265 9.08 -33.26 -13.85
C HIS A 265 7.98 -33.91 -13.02
N LYS A 266 6.79 -33.33 -13.03
CA LYS A 266 5.63 -33.85 -12.31
C LYS A 266 4.32 -33.47 -12.98
N ARG A 267 3.37 -34.41 -13.01
CA ARG A 267 1.96 -34.11 -13.30
C ARG A 267 1.30 -33.39 -12.14
N GLU A 268 0.98 -32.12 -12.33
CA GLU A 268 0.27 -31.30 -11.33
C GLU A 268 -1.20 -31.07 -11.70
N GLY A 269 -1.62 -31.51 -12.89
CA GLY A 269 -2.94 -31.27 -13.44
C GLY A 269 -3.22 -29.78 -13.63
N ILE A 270 -2.21 -29.03 -14.09
CA ILE A 270 -2.35 -27.60 -14.33
C ILE A 270 -3.36 -27.33 -15.43
N ARG A 271 -4.23 -26.35 -15.18
CA ARG A 271 -5.22 -25.84 -16.13
C ARG A 271 -5.27 -24.33 -16.05
N GLY A 272 -5.50 -23.70 -17.18
CA GLY A 272 -5.50 -22.24 -17.23
C GLY A 272 -5.68 -21.69 -18.64
N GLN A 273 -5.61 -20.38 -18.72
CA GLN A 273 -5.60 -19.64 -19.97
C GLN A 273 -4.70 -18.42 -19.79
N CYS A 274 -3.95 -18.07 -20.83
CA CYS A 274 -3.13 -16.87 -20.81
C CYS A 274 -3.05 -16.24 -22.18
N ARG A 275 -2.74 -14.95 -22.20
CA ARG A 275 -2.58 -14.19 -23.43
C ARG A 275 -1.51 -13.12 -23.29
N ILE A 276 -1.00 -12.69 -24.42
CA ILE A 276 -0.21 -11.46 -24.52
C ILE A 276 -1.17 -10.28 -24.38
N ASP A 277 -0.90 -9.36 -23.46
CA ASP A 277 -1.77 -8.21 -23.20
C ASP A 277 -1.03 -6.89 -23.01
N GLY A 278 0.27 -6.88 -23.32
CA GLY A 278 1.12 -5.70 -23.22
C GLY A 278 2.48 -5.92 -23.85
N SER A 279 3.22 -4.83 -23.97
CA SER A 279 4.60 -4.82 -24.48
C SER A 279 5.54 -4.16 -23.48
N GLY A 280 6.82 -4.41 -23.65
CA GLY A 280 7.90 -3.82 -22.89
C GLY A 280 9.19 -3.81 -23.68
N GLN A 281 10.25 -3.32 -23.05
CA GLN A 281 11.60 -3.34 -23.59
C GLN A 281 12.53 -4.01 -22.59
N CYS A 282 13.36 -4.91 -23.09
CA CYS A 282 14.44 -5.48 -22.31
C CYS A 282 15.51 -4.42 -22.00
N ASN A 283 16.36 -4.69 -21.01
CA ASN A 283 17.53 -3.86 -20.70
C ASN A 283 18.52 -3.66 -21.86
N ASN A 284 18.55 -4.58 -22.83
CA ASN A 284 19.30 -4.49 -24.09
C ASN A 284 18.52 -3.80 -25.22
N SER A 285 17.35 -3.21 -24.93
CA SER A 285 16.39 -2.61 -25.89
C SER A 285 15.66 -3.59 -26.81
N ALA A 286 15.82 -4.89 -26.63
CA ALA A 286 15.06 -5.89 -27.39
C ALA A 286 13.56 -5.85 -27.02
N PRO A 287 12.66 -6.22 -27.95
CA PRO A 287 11.23 -6.27 -27.67
C PRO A 287 10.92 -7.28 -26.57
N ALA A 288 9.94 -6.97 -25.73
CA ALA A 288 9.39 -7.90 -24.76
C ALA A 288 7.86 -7.89 -24.81
N ALA A 289 7.24 -9.02 -24.51
CA ALA A 289 5.79 -9.14 -24.42
C ALA A 289 5.38 -9.44 -22.97
N ARG A 290 4.32 -8.79 -22.49
CA ARG A 290 3.70 -9.12 -21.21
C ARG A 290 2.66 -10.20 -21.42
N VAL A 291 2.77 -11.26 -20.63
CA VAL A 291 1.82 -12.37 -20.60
C VAL A 291 1.05 -12.31 -19.29
N SER A 292 -0.28 -12.28 -19.38
CA SER A 292 -1.16 -12.34 -18.23
C SER A 292 -2.15 -13.48 -18.39
N GLY A 293 -2.44 -14.19 -17.30
CA GLY A 293 -3.32 -15.36 -17.36
C GLY A 293 -3.77 -15.86 -16.00
N GLN A 294 -4.44 -16.99 -16.02
CA GLN A 294 -4.84 -17.73 -14.83
C GLN A 294 -4.30 -19.15 -14.94
N ALA A 295 -3.82 -19.69 -13.82
CA ALA A 295 -3.38 -21.06 -13.70
C ALA A 295 -3.85 -21.63 -12.36
N LEU A 296 -4.36 -22.85 -12.39
CA LEU A 296 -4.80 -23.61 -11.22
C LEU A 296 -4.28 -25.03 -11.32
N LYS A 297 -3.78 -25.56 -10.20
CA LYS A 297 -3.40 -26.97 -10.07
C LYS A 297 -4.64 -27.84 -9.82
N ARG A 298 -4.48 -29.16 -9.87
CA ARG A 298 -5.57 -30.13 -9.62
C ARG A 298 -6.26 -29.95 -8.28
N ASP A 299 -5.51 -29.57 -7.24
CA ASP A 299 -6.01 -29.32 -5.88
C ASP A 299 -6.62 -27.91 -5.70
N GLN A 300 -6.82 -27.17 -6.80
CA GLN A 300 -7.29 -25.79 -6.82
C GLN A 300 -6.32 -24.76 -6.20
N SER A 301 -5.08 -25.16 -5.91
CA SER A 301 -4.03 -24.21 -5.53
C SER A 301 -3.54 -23.42 -6.75
N ILE A 302 -3.04 -22.21 -6.51
CA ILE A 302 -2.47 -21.33 -7.54
C ILE A 302 -0.95 -21.57 -7.55
N PRO A 303 -0.33 -21.92 -8.69
CA PRO A 303 1.12 -22.08 -8.78
C PRO A 303 1.83 -20.77 -8.43
N SER A 304 2.92 -20.83 -7.67
CA SER A 304 3.61 -19.63 -7.21
C SER A 304 4.54 -19.04 -8.25
N THR A 305 5.27 -19.91 -8.93
CA THR A 305 6.26 -19.61 -9.97
C THR A 305 5.89 -20.39 -11.22
N LEU A 306 5.87 -19.68 -12.34
CA LEU A 306 5.68 -20.26 -13.66
C LEU A 306 6.83 -19.82 -14.57
N VAL A 307 7.15 -20.64 -15.55
CA VAL A 307 8.12 -20.32 -16.60
C VAL A 307 7.40 -20.24 -17.93
N ILE A 308 7.88 -19.34 -18.79
CA ILE A 308 7.41 -19.19 -20.16
C ILE A 308 8.51 -19.74 -21.06
N ILE A 309 8.16 -20.74 -21.87
CA ILE A 309 9.08 -21.53 -22.67
C ILE A 309 8.67 -21.40 -24.15
N ASP A 310 9.65 -21.26 -25.04
CA ASP A 310 9.42 -21.32 -26.48
C ASP A 310 9.36 -22.76 -27.01
N GLN A 311 9.03 -22.89 -28.29
CA GLN A 311 8.99 -24.16 -29.00
C GLN A 311 10.31 -24.95 -28.98
N ASP A 312 11.45 -24.28 -28.75
CA ASP A 312 12.79 -24.91 -28.70
C ASP A 312 13.15 -25.37 -27.27
N GLY A 313 12.24 -25.20 -26.31
CA GLY A 313 12.43 -25.57 -24.92
C GLY A 313 13.28 -24.56 -24.13
N VAL A 314 13.52 -23.36 -24.67
CA VAL A 314 14.27 -22.31 -23.99
C VAL A 314 13.33 -21.51 -23.11
N ILE A 315 13.74 -21.26 -21.86
CA ILE A 315 13.00 -20.41 -20.93
C ILE A 315 13.17 -18.95 -21.36
N CYS A 316 12.18 -18.38 -22.02
CA CYS A 316 12.18 -16.99 -22.47
C CYS A 316 11.73 -16.01 -21.37
N GLY A 317 11.19 -16.52 -20.27
CA GLY A 317 10.71 -15.68 -19.19
C GLY A 317 10.16 -16.43 -17.98
N VAL A 318 9.87 -15.68 -16.94
CA VAL A 318 9.26 -16.14 -15.68
C VAL A 318 7.99 -15.36 -15.41
N ALA A 319 6.97 -16.04 -14.92
CA ALA A 319 5.74 -15.44 -14.45
C ALA A 319 5.51 -15.75 -12.97
N ARG A 320 4.84 -14.82 -12.28
CA ARG A 320 4.50 -14.97 -10.86
C ARG A 320 3.03 -14.73 -10.65
N SER A 321 2.43 -15.57 -9.81
CA SER A 321 1.02 -15.41 -9.44
C SER A 321 0.81 -14.27 -8.45
N ALA A 322 -0.18 -13.43 -8.72
CA ALA A 322 -0.69 -12.48 -7.75
C ALA A 322 -1.33 -13.26 -6.58
N ARG A 323 -0.73 -13.14 -5.38
CA ARG A 323 -1.04 -13.96 -4.20
C ARG A 323 -2.35 -13.59 -3.49
N ILE A 324 -3.45 -13.34 -4.21
CA ILE A 324 -4.76 -13.23 -3.56
C ILE A 324 -5.61 -14.44 -3.88
N SER A 325 -5.79 -15.29 -2.86
CA SER A 325 -6.75 -16.40 -2.89
C SER A 325 -8.16 -15.89 -3.21
N PRO A 326 -8.95 -16.60 -4.06
CA PRO A 326 -10.34 -16.28 -4.33
C PRO A 326 -11.20 -16.16 -3.07
N LEU A 327 -10.96 -16.99 -2.06
CA LEU A 327 -11.67 -16.97 -0.79
C LEU A 327 -11.41 -15.66 -0.02
N VAL A 328 -10.13 -15.26 0.07
CA VAL A 328 -9.72 -14.03 0.75
C VAL A 328 -10.30 -12.83 0.02
N ASN A 329 -10.26 -12.84 -1.31
CA ASN A 329 -10.89 -11.80 -2.14
C ASN A 329 -12.39 -11.69 -1.95
N ARG A 330 -13.11 -12.81 -1.96
CA ARG A 330 -14.56 -12.80 -1.74
C ARG A 330 -14.91 -12.29 -0.34
N THR A 331 -14.20 -12.76 0.69
CA THR A 331 -14.55 -12.52 2.09
C THR A 331 -14.15 -11.13 2.58
N PHE A 332 -12.93 -10.69 2.25
CA PHE A 332 -12.37 -9.45 2.79
C PHE A 332 -12.32 -8.29 1.79
N TYR A 333 -12.54 -8.59 0.51
CA TYR A 333 -12.49 -7.59 -0.56
C TYR A 333 -13.75 -7.62 -1.42
N GLN A 334 -14.81 -8.35 -1.03
CA GLN A 334 -16.08 -8.45 -1.76
C GLN A 334 -15.91 -8.82 -3.24
N GLY A 335 -14.88 -9.61 -3.56
CA GLY A 335 -14.59 -10.00 -4.95
C GLY A 335 -13.99 -8.88 -5.81
N LYS A 336 -13.62 -7.72 -5.23
CA LYS A 336 -13.12 -6.55 -5.98
C LYS A 336 -11.74 -6.77 -6.64
N PHE A 337 -11.00 -7.80 -6.22
CA PHE A 337 -9.75 -8.20 -6.87
C PHE A 337 -9.91 -9.40 -7.82
N THR A 338 -11.13 -9.88 -8.11
CA THR A 338 -11.31 -11.16 -8.85
C THR A 338 -10.72 -11.11 -10.25
N ALA A 339 -10.89 -9.97 -10.94
CA ALA A 339 -10.28 -9.72 -12.25
C ALA A 339 -8.73 -9.66 -12.22
N LYS A 340 -8.11 -9.70 -11.03
CA LYS A 340 -6.66 -9.61 -10.81
C LYS A 340 -6.09 -10.89 -10.17
N ILE A 341 -6.91 -11.93 -10.02
CA ILE A 341 -6.44 -13.26 -9.61
C ILE A 341 -5.89 -13.93 -10.88
N GLY A 342 -4.59 -14.19 -10.89
CA GLY A 342 -3.88 -14.69 -12.05
C GLY A 342 -2.37 -14.59 -11.89
N PHE A 343 -1.64 -14.83 -12.96
CA PHE A 343 -0.21 -14.58 -13.05
C PHE A 343 0.09 -13.48 -14.06
N VAL A 344 1.21 -12.81 -13.85
CA VAL A 344 1.83 -11.90 -14.82
C VAL A 344 3.25 -12.36 -15.03
N GLY A 345 3.69 -12.39 -16.28
CA GLY A 345 5.06 -12.70 -16.68
C GLY A 345 5.45 -11.90 -17.92
N TYR A 346 6.70 -12.05 -18.33
CA TYR A 346 7.22 -11.36 -19.51
C TYR A 346 8.05 -12.31 -20.34
N ILE A 347 7.83 -12.31 -21.65
CA ILE A 347 8.68 -12.96 -22.64
C ILE A 347 9.76 -11.96 -23.03
N ARG A 348 11.02 -12.28 -22.72
CA ARG A 348 12.17 -11.53 -23.24
C ARG A 348 12.40 -11.84 -24.70
N ASP A 349 12.99 -10.88 -25.41
CA ASP A 349 13.38 -11.02 -26.81
C ASP A 349 12.22 -11.58 -27.67
N TYR A 350 11.01 -11.06 -27.43
CA TYR A 350 9.76 -11.61 -27.95
C TYR A 350 9.74 -11.62 -29.48
N ASN A 351 9.47 -12.80 -30.04
CA ASN A 351 9.30 -13.02 -31.46
C ASN A 351 7.86 -13.45 -31.77
N PRO A 352 7.09 -12.68 -32.54
CA PRO A 352 5.72 -13.03 -32.92
C PRO A 352 5.65 -14.16 -33.95
N GLU A 353 6.72 -14.84 -34.31
CA GLU A 353 6.68 -16.05 -35.14
C GLU A 353 6.73 -17.32 -34.30
N LEU A 354 7.21 -17.23 -33.05
CA LEU A 354 7.33 -18.37 -32.14
C LEU A 354 6.01 -18.65 -31.41
N GLU A 355 5.84 -19.92 -31.05
CA GLU A 355 4.84 -20.37 -30.08
C GLU A 355 5.47 -20.43 -28.69
N TYR A 356 4.67 -20.08 -27.69
CA TYR A 356 5.10 -20.05 -26.29
C TYR A 356 4.09 -20.79 -25.42
N VAL A 357 4.60 -21.46 -24.39
CA VAL A 357 3.81 -22.17 -23.39
C VAL A 357 4.19 -21.73 -21.99
N VAL A 358 3.23 -21.83 -21.07
CA VAL A 358 3.43 -21.56 -19.64
C VAL A 358 3.30 -22.85 -18.85
N ARG A 359 4.30 -23.13 -17.99
CA ARG A 359 4.35 -24.30 -17.12
C ARG A 359 4.63 -23.85 -15.68
N SER A 360 4.17 -24.59 -14.67
CA SER A 360 4.58 -24.30 -13.29
C SER A 360 5.98 -24.84 -13.03
N ALA A 361 6.77 -24.06 -12.30
CA ALA A 361 8.12 -24.39 -11.87
C ALA A 361 8.24 -24.35 -10.34
N ASP A 362 7.16 -24.66 -9.63
CA ASP A 362 7.15 -24.64 -8.16
C ASP A 362 8.14 -25.67 -7.60
N ASN A 363 8.86 -25.28 -6.55
CA ASN A 363 9.86 -26.14 -5.87
C ASN A 363 10.90 -26.74 -6.84
N LEU A 364 11.32 -25.99 -7.87
CA LEU A 364 12.29 -26.43 -8.88
C LEU A 364 11.87 -27.72 -9.62
N THR A 365 10.56 -27.93 -9.77
CA THR A 365 9.97 -29.06 -10.50
C THR A 365 9.06 -28.50 -11.59
N LEU A 366 9.24 -28.96 -12.82
CA LEU A 366 8.47 -28.49 -13.97
C LEU A 366 7.20 -29.33 -14.14
N SER A 367 6.06 -28.67 -14.35
CA SER A 367 4.80 -29.37 -14.61
C SER A 367 4.78 -30.01 -16.00
N ASP A 368 4.29 -31.24 -16.13
CA ASP A 368 4.11 -31.88 -17.45
C ASP A 368 3.05 -31.16 -18.29
N GLU A 369 2.07 -30.53 -17.64
CA GLU A 369 1.01 -29.81 -18.33
C GLU A 369 1.45 -28.41 -18.75
N GLU A 370 0.97 -28.00 -19.93
CA GLU A 370 1.27 -26.74 -20.59
C GLU A 370 0.01 -25.90 -20.77
N ILE A 371 0.16 -24.58 -20.59
CA ILE A 371 -0.87 -23.60 -20.94
C ILE A 371 -0.36 -22.81 -22.15
N PRO A 372 -0.98 -22.92 -23.34
CA PRO A 372 -0.55 -22.18 -24.50
C PRO A 372 -0.73 -20.67 -24.30
N VAL A 373 0.23 -19.88 -24.78
CA VAL A 373 0.16 -18.42 -24.78
C VAL A 373 -0.58 -17.94 -26.03
N HIS A 374 -1.78 -17.40 -25.86
CA HIS A 374 -2.53 -16.81 -26.95
C HIS A 374 -2.07 -15.38 -27.26
N ARG A 375 -2.24 -14.95 -28.51
CA ARG A 375 -1.92 -13.59 -28.95
C ARG A 375 -3.08 -12.63 -28.73
#